data_AF-A0A4R3YHX6-F1
#
_entry.id   AF-A0A4R3YHX6-F1
#
_cell.length_a   1.000
_cell.length_b   1.000
_cell.length_c   1.000
_cell.angle_alpha   90.00
_cell.angle_beta   90.00
_cell.angle_gamma   90.00
#
_symmetry.space_group_name_H-M   'P 1'
#
loop_
_entity.id
_entity.type
_entity.pdbx_description
1 polymer ?
#
loop_
_entity_poly.entity_id
_entity_poly.type
_entity_poly.pdbx_seq_one_letter_code
_entity_poly.pdbx_strand_id
1 'polypeptide(L)' 'IADYWYKYVGLNGAIIGMTGFGESAPAEELFTLFGFTADNVLEKARGLLG' A
#
# COMPACT_ATOMS: atom_id res chain seq x y z
N ILE A 1 9.01 -1.41 4.55
CA ILE A 1 8.34 -1.31 5.88
C ILE A 1 6.84 -1.55 5.68
N ALA A 2 6.46 -2.60 4.95
CA ALA A 2 5.06 -3.02 4.86
C ALA A 2 4.74 -3.97 6.02
N ASP A 3 5.60 -4.97 6.23
CA ASP A 3 5.36 -6.11 7.12
C ASP A 3 5.16 -5.74 8.60
N TYR A 4 5.66 -4.57 9.03
CA TYR A 4 5.47 -4.10 10.41
C TYR A 4 3.98 -3.95 10.79
N TRP A 5 3.10 -3.73 9.81
CA TRP A 5 1.67 -3.55 10.05
C TRP A 5 0.89 -4.85 10.22
N TYR A 6 1.47 -6.01 9.89
CA TYR A 6 0.77 -7.31 10.00
C TYR A 6 0.23 -7.58 11.41
N LYS A 7 0.92 -7.11 12.46
CA LYS A 7 0.43 -7.26 13.86
C LYS A 7 -0.88 -6.52 14.15
N TYR A 8 -1.26 -5.55 13.33
CA TYR A 8 -2.48 -4.75 13.52
C TYR A 8 -3.58 -5.16 12.56
N VAL A 9 -3.23 -5.47 11.31
CA VAL A 9 -4.22 -5.81 10.28
C VAL A 9 -4.50 -7.32 10.21
N GLY A 10 -3.65 -8.15 10.82
CA GLY A 10 -3.76 -9.61 10.80
C GLY A 10 -3.48 -10.21 9.41
N LEU A 11 -3.70 -11.52 9.29
CA LEU A 11 -3.49 -12.27 8.03
C LEU A 11 -4.53 -11.94 6.96
N ASN A 12 -5.72 -11.50 7.37
CA ASN A 12 -6.82 -11.15 6.48
C ASN A 12 -6.87 -9.65 6.17
N GLY A 13 -5.91 -8.86 6.66
CA GLY A 13 -5.84 -7.43 6.39
C GLY A 13 -5.07 -7.11 5.11
N ALA A 14 -5.12 -5.84 4.71
CA ALA A 14 -4.34 -5.33 3.59
C ALA A 14 -3.38 -4.22 4.06
N ILE A 15 -2.20 -4.15 3.43
CA ILE A 15 -1.17 -3.14 3.70
C ILE A 15 -0.80 -2.51 2.37
N ILE A 16 -0.87 -1.18 2.29
CA ILE A 16 -0.32 -0.40 1.16
C ILE A 16 0.95 0.25 1.67
N GLY A 17 2.11 -0.21 1.17
CA GLY A 17 3.41 0.28 1.60
C GLY A 17 4.53 -0.28 0.73
N MET A 18 5.72 0.32 0.85
CA MET A 18 6.88 -0.08 0.05
C MET A 18 7.52 -1.37 0.60
N THR A 19 7.74 -2.33 -0.31
CA THR A 19 8.44 -3.61 -0.08
C THR A 19 9.87 -3.63 -0.65
N GLY A 20 10.29 -2.55 -1.31
CA GLY A 20 11.63 -2.38 -1.87
C GLY A 20 12.19 -0.97 -1.61
N PHE A 21 13.33 -0.68 -2.23
CA PHE A 21 13.94 0.65 -2.21
C PHE A 21 13.15 1.64 -3.08
N GLY A 22 13.40 2.93 -2.84
CA GLY A 22 12.88 4.00 -3.68
C GLY A 22 13.63 4.11 -5.01
N GLU A 23 13.14 5.00 -5.85
CA GLU A 23 13.73 5.35 -7.14
C GLU A 23 13.96 6.85 -7.22
N SER A 24 14.82 7.29 -8.15
CA SER A 24 15.11 8.72 -8.36
C SER A 24 14.12 9.33 -9.35
N ALA A 25 12.99 9.83 -8.85
CA ALA A 25 11.98 10.53 -9.63
C ALA A 25 11.20 11.53 -8.75
N PRO A 26 10.36 12.41 -9.33
CA PRO A 26 9.46 13.28 -8.57
C PRO A 26 8.51 12.49 -7.66
N ALA A 27 8.19 13.07 -6.50
CA ALA A 27 7.39 12.39 -5.49
C ALA A 27 6.01 11.92 -6.00
N GLU A 28 5.35 12.72 -6.85
CA GLU A 28 4.03 12.38 -7.43
C GLU A 28 4.08 11.11 -8.29
N GLU A 29 5.13 10.97 -9.11
CA GLU A 29 5.38 9.78 -9.90
C GLU A 29 5.66 8.57 -9.01
N LEU A 30 6.48 8.76 -7.97
CA LEU A 30 6.80 7.70 -7.01
C LEU A 30 5.57 7.26 -6.20
N PHE A 31 4.71 8.18 -5.78
CA PHE A 31 3.47 7.81 -5.07
C PHE A 31 2.58 6.94 -5.94
N THR A 32 2.43 7.30 -7.21
CA THR A 32 1.67 6.51 -8.18
C THR A 32 2.32 5.14 -8.41
N LEU A 33 3.64 5.12 -8.61
CA LEU A 33 4.43 3.89 -8.82
C LEU A 33 4.30 2.92 -7.64
N PHE A 34 4.38 3.42 -6.40
CA PHE A 34 4.26 2.61 -5.19
C PHE A 34 2.81 2.37 -4.75
N GLY A 35 1.82 2.80 -5.55
CA GLY A 35 0.41 2.52 -5.31
C GLY A 35 -0.21 3.33 -4.16
N PHE A 36 0.38 4.46 -3.77
CA PHE A 36 -0.20 5.41 -2.83
C PHE A 36 -1.25 6.29 -3.51
N THR A 37 -2.29 5.67 -4.06
CA THR A 37 -3.40 6.34 -4.75
C THR A 37 -4.72 6.04 -4.05
N ALA A 38 -5.67 6.98 -4.13
CA ALA A 38 -6.99 6.81 -3.54
C ALA A 38 -7.73 5.59 -4.11
N ASP A 39 -7.59 5.36 -5.42
CA ASP A 39 -8.24 4.22 -6.09
C ASP A 39 -7.72 2.88 -5.58
N ASN A 40 -6.40 2.74 -5.39
CA ASN A 40 -5.81 1.52 -4.83
C ASN A 40 -6.27 1.30 -3.39
N VAL A 41 -6.35 2.35 -2.57
CA VAL A 41 -6.90 2.27 -1.20
C VAL A 41 -8.34 1.76 -1.22
N LEU A 42 -9.19 2.32 -2.08
CA LEU A 42 -10.59 1.93 -2.20
C LEU A 42 -10.74 0.49 -2.69
N GLU A 43 -9.95 0.06 -3.66
CA GLU A 43 -9.95 -1.32 -4.16
C GLU A 43 -9.61 -2.30 -3.03
N LYS A 44 -8.50 -2.08 -2.31
CA LYS A 44 -8.09 -2.96 -1.21
C LYS A 44 -9.11 -2.96 -0.09
N ALA A 45 -9.62 -1.79 0.31
CA ALA A 45 -10.62 -1.70 1.37
C ALA A 45 -11.91 -2.46 1.01
N ARG A 46 -12.41 -2.33 -0.23
CA ARG A 46 -13.60 -3.07 -0.69
C ARG A 46 -13.36 -4.58 -0.71
N GLY A 47 -12.16 -5.02 -1.12
CA GLY A 47 -11.79 -6.43 -1.11
C GLY A 47 -11.80 -7.08 0.28
N LEU A 48 -11.69 -6.29 1.34
CA LEU A 48 -11.74 -6.76 2.73
C LEU A 48 -13.17 -6.94 3.28
N LEU A 49 -14.18 -6.35 2.64
CA LEU A 49 -15.57 -6.31 3.13
C LEU A 49 -16.44 -7.45 2.58
N GLY A 50 -15.82 -8.51 2.06
CA GLY A 50 -16.50 -9.72 1.55
C GLY A 50 -17.12 -10.57 2.65
#